data_AF-A0A7U4XV00-F1
#
_entry.id   AF-A0A7U4XV00-F1
#
_cell.length_a   1.000
_cell.length_b   1.000
_cell.length_c   1.000
_cell.angle_alpha   90.00
_cell.angle_beta   90.00
_cell.angle_gamma   90.00
#
_symmetry.space_group_name_H-M   'P 1'
#
loop_
_entity.id
_entity.type
_entity.pdbx_description
1 polymer ?
#
loop_
_entity_poly.entity_id
_entity_poly.type
_entity_poly.pdbx_seq_one_letter_code
_entity_poly.pdbx_strand_id
1 'polypeptide(L)'
;MTATDLPVKPYSASSSDAPVDATLDASINNPSVCDSRLDDSFAEINWQAPWLCHLNQLGYISKTITQLSGCSEAAQTDKLENTPDIIAKVLNTALQQQANDLQQHLPQTKPAHNNQAQTLKCVSQDALPEGEAYESFIATTGSIPTRDNLHDLFNGSIWLTFPKTKALLNYYHMLEIEQQGIGASRGRVRDTITVFDENGAVLVTSDLSIGKALIDFDWLGSLVSTRSKWDDPKQINSHSQAAVYIFGHALLEQLIQPRKPLCAHSIVINVAQDFFALALSERMQYLDNAVAEHMDNLLSQDKVTPRQLAPLPILGVPHFWSENANLGFYDDSYVFRSGRRRKK
;
A
#
# COMPACT_ATOMS: atom_id res chain seq x y z
N MET A 1 -56.26 15.47 8.21
CA MET A 1 -56.47 14.48 9.29
C MET A 1 -55.13 14.21 9.93
N THR A 2 -54.99 14.71 11.14
CA THR A 2 -53.84 14.62 12.05
C THR A 2 -54.04 13.46 13.04
N ALA A 3 -52.93 12.92 13.55
CA ALA A 3 -52.72 12.36 14.90
C ALA A 3 -51.22 12.04 14.95
N THR A 4 -50.31 12.69 15.71
CA THR A 4 -50.32 13.24 17.07
C THR A 4 -50.54 12.17 18.13
N ASP A 5 -49.46 11.81 18.86
CA ASP A 5 -49.40 11.57 20.33
C ASP A 5 -48.00 11.01 20.72
N LEU A 6 -47.04 11.83 21.21
CA LEU A 6 -46.64 12.11 22.62
C LEU A 6 -45.46 11.22 23.13
N PRO A 7 -44.62 11.61 24.14
CA PRO A 7 -44.58 12.84 24.93
C PRO A 7 -43.19 13.55 25.06
N VAL A 8 -43.23 14.82 25.50
CA VAL A 8 -42.12 15.70 25.89
C VAL A 8 -41.93 15.69 27.42
N LYS A 9 -40.70 15.90 27.91
CA LYS A 9 -40.38 16.20 29.33
C LYS A 9 -39.47 17.45 29.47
N PRO A 10 -39.46 18.13 30.63
CA PRO A 10 -39.58 19.59 30.72
C PRO A 10 -38.30 20.38 31.10
N TYR A 11 -38.44 21.69 30.88
CA TYR A 11 -37.63 22.86 31.23
C TYR A 11 -36.88 22.89 32.58
N SER A 12 -35.76 23.64 32.59
CA SER A 12 -35.62 24.84 33.45
C SER A 12 -34.55 25.80 32.91
N ALA A 13 -34.95 27.05 32.71
CA ALA A 13 -34.09 28.20 32.44
C ALA A 13 -33.94 29.05 33.72
N SER A 14 -32.84 29.78 33.84
CA SER A 14 -32.78 30.99 34.67
C SER A 14 -31.87 32.02 34.02
N SER A 15 -32.47 33.16 33.69
CA SER A 15 -31.90 34.42 33.21
C SER A 15 -31.53 35.35 34.36
N SER A 16 -30.54 36.22 34.18
CA SER A 16 -30.60 37.61 34.68
C SER A 16 -29.63 38.53 33.92
N ASP A 17 -30.14 39.74 33.65
CA ASP A 17 -29.63 40.82 32.79
C ASP A 17 -28.46 41.66 33.35
N ALA A 18 -27.59 42.11 32.41
CA ALA A 18 -27.03 43.46 32.09
C ALA A 18 -26.53 44.46 33.18
N PRO A 19 -25.83 45.57 32.81
CA PRO A 19 -24.73 45.81 31.84
C PRO A 19 -23.54 46.59 32.48
N VAL A 20 -22.46 46.91 31.72
CA VAL A 20 -21.72 48.21 31.67
C VAL A 20 -20.37 48.08 30.90
N ASP A 21 -20.05 49.18 30.23
CA ASP A 21 -19.04 49.57 29.23
C ASP A 21 -17.55 49.13 29.30
N ALA A 22 -17.00 49.04 28.09
CA ALA A 22 -15.70 49.50 27.57
C ALA A 22 -14.37 49.15 28.28
N THR A 23 -13.49 48.38 27.62
CA THR A 23 -12.31 48.85 26.86
C THR A 23 -11.39 47.68 26.47
N LEU A 24 -10.56 47.93 25.45
CA LEU A 24 -9.60 47.06 24.77
C LEU A 24 -8.73 46.20 25.71
N ASP A 25 -8.51 44.94 25.35
CA ASP A 25 -7.15 44.51 25.00
C ASP A 25 -7.13 43.18 24.24
N ALA A 26 -6.32 43.15 23.19
CA ALA A 26 -6.08 42.00 22.35
C ALA A 26 -5.17 40.99 23.08
N SER A 27 -5.63 39.75 23.24
CA SER A 27 -4.74 38.60 23.42
C SER A 27 -5.44 37.35 22.91
N ILE A 28 -5.21 37.11 21.62
CA ILE A 28 -5.53 35.88 20.92
C ILE A 28 -4.66 34.77 21.53
N ASN A 29 -5.26 33.90 22.35
CA ASN A 29 -4.67 32.62 22.69
C ASN A 29 -4.87 31.68 21.49
N ASN A 30 -3.92 31.72 20.56
CA ASN A 30 -3.82 30.73 19.49
C ASN A 30 -3.08 29.48 19.99
N PRO A 31 -3.50 28.29 19.55
CA PRO A 31 -2.82 27.03 19.84
C PRO A 31 -1.48 26.95 19.10
N SER A 32 -0.43 26.60 19.86
CA SER A 32 0.71 25.75 19.51
C SER A 32 1.17 25.72 18.03
N VAL A 33 2.29 26.38 17.79
CA VAL A 33 3.09 26.45 16.55
C VAL A 33 3.74 25.10 16.21
N CYS A 34 3.62 24.62 14.97
CA CYS A 34 4.56 23.68 14.33
C CYS A 34 4.55 23.86 12.81
N ASP A 35 5.75 23.91 12.23
CA ASP A 35 6.05 24.11 10.82
C ASP A 35 5.51 22.98 9.92
N SER A 36 5.14 23.30 8.68
CA SER A 36 4.71 22.32 7.67
C SER A 36 5.91 21.47 7.20
N ARG A 37 6.14 20.38 7.93
CA ARG A 37 7.19 19.39 7.76
C ARG A 37 6.52 18.01 7.75
N LEU A 38 7.00 17.09 6.90
CA LEU A 38 6.73 15.66 7.09
C LEU A 38 7.18 15.28 8.50
N ASP A 39 6.41 14.48 9.22
CA ASP A 39 6.80 14.08 10.56
C ASP A 39 8.15 13.32 10.56
N ASP A 40 8.77 13.19 11.74
CA ASP A 40 10.10 12.60 11.85
C ASP A 40 10.15 11.11 11.42
N SER A 41 9.00 10.42 11.30
CA SER A 41 8.97 9.02 10.88
C SER A 41 9.44 8.82 9.43
N PHE A 42 9.30 9.83 8.57
CA PHE A 42 9.82 9.80 7.20
C PHE A 42 11.35 9.81 7.14
N ALA A 43 12.03 10.33 8.17
CA ALA A 43 13.49 10.31 8.26
C ALA A 43 14.02 8.91 8.63
N GLU A 44 13.19 8.02 9.17
CA GLU A 44 13.58 6.65 9.54
C GLU A 44 13.66 5.70 8.34
N ILE A 45 13.15 6.10 7.17
CA ILE A 45 13.12 5.24 5.99
C ILE A 45 14.53 4.96 5.49
N ASN A 46 14.97 3.71 5.61
CA ASN A 46 16.15 3.22 4.92
C ASN A 46 15.84 2.98 3.44
N TRP A 47 16.00 4.00 2.61
CA TRP A 47 15.78 3.94 1.16
C TRP A 47 16.69 2.94 0.41
N GLN A 48 17.73 2.42 1.06
CA GLN A 48 18.60 1.37 0.52
C GLN A 48 18.15 -0.05 0.91
N ALA A 49 17.01 -0.19 1.57
CA ALA A 49 16.49 -1.49 1.96
C ALA A 49 16.09 -2.32 0.72
N PRO A 50 16.46 -3.61 0.67
CA PRO A 50 16.28 -4.46 -0.52
C PRO A 50 14.81 -4.62 -0.93
N TRP A 51 13.88 -4.57 0.02
CA TRP A 51 12.44 -4.69 -0.25
C TRP A 51 11.83 -3.46 -0.94
N LEU A 52 12.53 -2.31 -0.96
CA LEU A 52 12.05 -1.10 -1.65
C LEU A 52 12.52 -1.02 -3.10
N CYS A 53 13.52 -1.81 -3.51
CA CYS A 53 14.19 -1.68 -4.81
C CYS A 53 13.27 -1.73 -6.02
N HIS A 54 12.10 -2.37 -5.89
CA HIS A 54 11.12 -2.54 -6.96
C HIS A 54 10.16 -1.36 -7.15
N LEU A 55 10.13 -0.40 -6.23
CA LEU A 55 9.23 0.74 -6.32
C LEU A 55 9.61 1.61 -7.51
N ASN A 56 8.63 1.91 -8.37
CA ASN A 56 8.85 2.83 -9.47
C ASN A 56 9.16 4.23 -8.96
N GLN A 57 10.06 4.94 -9.65
CA GLN A 57 10.49 6.30 -9.29
C GLN A 57 11.10 6.41 -7.89
N LEU A 58 11.62 5.30 -7.32
CA LEU A 58 12.27 5.28 -6.00
C LEU A 58 13.36 6.35 -5.87
N GLY A 59 14.18 6.58 -6.90
CA GLY A 59 15.24 7.58 -6.87
C GLY A 59 14.72 9.01 -6.68
N TYR A 60 13.62 9.36 -7.36
CA TYR A 60 12.96 10.65 -7.20
C TYR A 60 12.28 10.75 -5.83
N ILE A 61 11.44 9.76 -5.48
CA ILE A 61 10.67 9.73 -4.23
C ILE A 61 11.61 9.81 -3.02
N SER A 62 12.63 8.94 -2.96
CA SER A 62 13.58 8.92 -1.84
C SER A 62 14.32 10.25 -1.67
N LYS A 63 14.81 10.84 -2.75
CA LYS A 63 15.52 12.12 -2.73
C LYS A 63 14.62 13.24 -2.22
N THR A 64 13.40 13.34 -2.75
CA THR A 64 12.47 14.41 -2.40
C THR A 64 11.97 14.26 -0.96
N ILE A 65 11.57 13.06 -0.53
CA ILE A 65 11.13 12.82 0.85
C ILE A 65 12.25 13.07 1.86
N THR A 66 13.49 12.65 1.56
CA THR A 66 14.65 12.91 2.42
C THR A 66 14.91 14.42 2.58
N GLN A 67 14.82 15.19 1.49
CA GLN A 67 14.97 16.64 1.54
C GLN A 67 13.88 17.31 2.38
N LEU A 68 12.62 16.91 2.20
CA LEU A 68 11.49 17.46 2.93
C LEU A 68 11.48 17.07 4.42
N SER A 69 12.04 15.92 4.77
CA SER A 69 12.15 15.46 6.16
C SER A 69 13.34 16.09 6.90
N GLY A 70 14.39 16.51 6.17
CA GLY A 70 15.66 17.01 6.71
C GLY A 70 15.85 18.53 6.73
N CYS A 71 14.92 19.34 6.19
CA CYS A 71 15.01 20.80 6.26
C CYS A 71 14.79 21.30 7.71
N SER A 72 15.86 21.84 8.31
CA SER A 72 15.83 22.54 9.61
C SER A 72 15.39 24.00 9.44
N GLU A 73 14.70 24.54 10.45
CA GLU A 73 14.03 25.87 10.57
C GLU A 73 14.77 27.15 10.10
N ALA A 74 16.02 27.09 9.62
CA ALA A 74 16.89 28.27 9.51
C ALA A 74 16.98 28.95 8.13
N ALA A 75 16.18 28.58 7.12
CA ALA A 75 16.30 29.22 5.80
C ALA A 75 15.03 29.12 4.95
N GLN A 76 14.03 29.96 5.21
CA GLN A 76 13.11 30.47 4.18
C GLN A 76 12.22 31.60 4.72
N THR A 77 12.74 32.82 4.66
CA THR A 77 11.91 34.03 4.56
C THR A 77 11.44 34.18 3.11
N ASP A 78 10.15 34.46 2.97
CA ASP A 78 9.41 34.88 1.78
C ASP A 78 8.84 33.80 0.83
N LYS A 79 7.51 33.67 0.95
CA LYS A 79 6.52 33.09 0.01
C LYS A 79 6.39 31.57 -0.06
N LEU A 80 5.86 30.94 0.99
CA LEU A 80 5.02 29.75 0.82
C LEU A 80 4.07 29.60 2.03
N GLU A 81 2.84 30.12 1.89
CA GLU A 81 1.74 29.78 2.79
C GLU A 81 1.44 28.27 2.68
N ASN A 82 1.12 27.64 3.81
CA ASN A 82 0.59 26.27 4.00
C ASN A 82 0.41 25.46 2.71
N THR A 83 1.29 24.49 2.48
CA THR A 83 1.17 23.57 1.34
C THR A 83 0.64 22.22 1.83
N PRO A 84 -0.68 22.03 2.05
CA PRO A 84 -1.24 20.71 2.32
C PRO A 84 -0.94 19.76 1.14
N ASP A 85 -0.98 18.46 1.39
CA ASP A 85 -0.90 17.40 0.37
C ASP A 85 0.50 17.21 -0.23
N ILE A 86 1.53 17.27 0.61
CA ILE A 86 2.94 17.09 0.21
C ILE A 86 3.11 15.74 -0.51
N ILE A 87 2.63 14.65 0.08
CA ILE A 87 2.77 13.30 -0.46
C ILE A 87 2.01 13.17 -1.78
N ALA A 88 0.80 13.71 -1.87
CA ALA A 88 0.04 13.70 -3.13
C ALA A 88 0.80 14.41 -4.27
N LYS A 89 1.46 15.54 -3.98
CA LYS A 89 2.27 16.30 -4.96
C LYS A 89 3.51 15.53 -5.41
N VAL A 90 4.23 14.90 -4.47
CA VAL A 90 5.39 14.05 -4.77
C VAL A 90 4.97 12.88 -5.66
N LEU A 91 3.90 12.17 -5.29
CA LEU A 91 3.41 11.02 -6.05
C LEU A 91 2.91 11.39 -7.45
N ASN A 92 2.20 12.51 -7.60
CA ASN A 92 1.77 13.01 -8.91
C ASN A 92 2.97 13.36 -9.80
N THR A 93 4.01 13.97 -9.23
CA THR A 93 5.22 14.31 -10.00
C THR A 93 5.95 13.05 -10.44
N ALA A 94 6.10 12.08 -9.54
CA ALA A 94 6.67 10.77 -9.85
C ALA A 94 5.88 10.06 -10.96
N LEU A 95 4.55 10.05 -10.86
CA LEU A 95 3.67 9.45 -11.87
C LEU A 95 3.84 10.09 -13.26
N GLN A 96 3.96 11.42 -13.31
CA GLN A 96 4.20 12.15 -14.56
C GLN A 96 5.60 11.88 -15.14
N GLN A 97 6.65 11.83 -14.30
CA GLN A 97 8.00 11.48 -14.75
C GLN A 97 8.01 10.07 -15.36
N GLN A 98 7.40 9.10 -14.69
CA GLN A 98 7.30 7.74 -15.19
C GLN A 98 6.56 7.65 -16.53
N ALA A 99 5.44 8.36 -16.68
CA ALA A 99 4.68 8.39 -17.93
C ALA A 99 5.52 8.97 -19.08
N ASN A 100 6.28 10.04 -18.82
CA ASN A 100 7.16 10.66 -19.80
C ASN A 100 8.34 9.74 -20.18
N ASP A 101 8.99 9.12 -19.18
CA ASP A 101 10.13 8.22 -19.39
C ASP A 101 9.75 7.00 -20.24
N LEU A 102 8.54 6.46 -20.02
CA LEU A 102 8.00 5.34 -20.77
C LEU A 102 7.29 5.74 -22.07
N GLN A 103 7.12 7.03 -22.33
CA GLN A 103 6.30 7.57 -23.43
C GLN A 103 4.89 6.97 -23.47
N GLN A 104 4.27 6.86 -22.29
CA GLN A 104 2.95 6.25 -22.11
C GLN A 104 1.96 7.26 -21.52
N HIS A 105 0.67 6.96 -21.71
CA HIS A 105 -0.38 7.70 -20.99
C HIS A 105 -0.34 7.35 -19.50
N LEU A 106 -0.79 8.29 -18.67
CA LEU A 106 -1.02 8.05 -17.25
C LEU A 106 -1.97 6.85 -17.06
N PRO A 107 -1.75 6.04 -16.02
CA PRO A 107 -2.60 4.90 -15.77
C PRO A 107 -4.04 5.34 -15.45
N GLN A 108 -4.98 4.45 -15.73
CA GLN A 108 -6.41 4.72 -15.57
C GLN A 108 -7.06 3.68 -14.67
N THR A 109 -8.21 4.04 -14.09
CA THR A 109 -9.08 3.08 -13.40
C THR A 109 -9.59 2.01 -14.38
N LYS A 110 -9.91 0.82 -13.87
CA LYS A 110 -10.65 -0.19 -14.63
C LYS A 110 -12.14 0.16 -14.58
N PRO A 111 -12.80 0.43 -15.72
CA PRO A 111 -14.22 0.78 -15.74
C PRO A 111 -15.08 -0.28 -15.06
N ALA A 112 -15.95 0.15 -14.14
CA ALA A 112 -17.01 -0.67 -13.57
C ALA A 112 -18.37 -0.08 -13.95
N HIS A 113 -19.33 -0.94 -14.30
CA HIS A 113 -20.69 -0.54 -14.68
C HIS A 113 -20.69 0.53 -15.80
N ASN A 114 -21.38 1.66 -15.58
CA ASN A 114 -21.47 2.78 -16.52
C ASN A 114 -20.36 3.83 -16.34
N ASN A 115 -19.36 3.57 -15.49
CA ASN A 115 -18.26 4.51 -15.29
C ASN A 115 -17.30 4.47 -16.49
N GLN A 116 -16.82 5.65 -16.89
CA GLN A 116 -15.71 5.74 -17.85
C GLN A 116 -14.37 5.58 -17.12
N ALA A 117 -13.36 5.07 -17.82
CA ALA A 117 -12.00 5.02 -17.30
C ALA A 117 -11.54 6.44 -16.94
N GLN A 118 -11.02 6.63 -15.73
CA GLN A 118 -10.52 7.91 -15.24
C GLN A 118 -9.01 7.83 -15.08
N THR A 119 -8.32 8.89 -15.48
CA THR A 119 -6.88 9.02 -15.26
C THR A 119 -6.57 9.12 -13.78
N LEU A 120 -5.65 8.28 -13.30
CA LEU A 120 -5.26 8.23 -11.89
C LEU A 120 -4.42 9.45 -11.51
N LYS A 121 -4.74 10.03 -10.35
CA LYS A 121 -3.98 11.11 -9.71
C LYS A 121 -4.15 11.04 -8.19
N CYS A 122 -3.13 11.40 -7.44
CA CYS A 122 -3.25 11.58 -5.99
C CYS A 122 -3.87 12.95 -5.68
N VAL A 123 -4.75 13.02 -4.70
CA VAL A 123 -5.40 14.26 -4.24
C VAL A 123 -5.36 14.34 -2.72
N SER A 124 -5.61 15.53 -2.17
CA SER A 124 -5.83 15.70 -0.74
C SER A 124 -6.86 14.70 -0.20
N GLN A 125 -6.66 14.22 1.02
CA GLN A 125 -7.70 13.49 1.74
C GLN A 125 -9.01 14.30 1.86
N ASP A 126 -8.93 15.63 1.92
CA ASP A 126 -10.10 16.52 2.04
C ASP A 126 -10.94 16.56 0.75
N ALA A 127 -10.42 16.04 -0.36
CA ALA A 127 -11.19 15.90 -1.60
C ALA A 127 -12.19 14.74 -1.56
N LEU A 128 -12.04 13.79 -0.63
CA LEU A 128 -12.98 12.69 -0.42
C LEU A 128 -14.20 13.19 0.35
N PRO A 129 -15.41 13.19 -0.24
CA PRO A 129 -16.62 13.63 0.46
C PRO A 129 -16.93 12.77 1.68
N GLU A 130 -17.45 13.40 2.73
CA GLU A 130 -17.88 12.69 3.93
C GLU A 130 -18.96 11.64 3.58
N GLY A 131 -18.76 10.41 4.05
CA GLY A 131 -19.67 9.29 3.80
C GLY A 131 -19.47 8.58 2.46
N GLU A 132 -18.61 9.08 1.57
CA GLU A 132 -18.23 8.35 0.35
C GLU A 132 -17.17 7.28 0.66
N ALA A 133 -17.35 6.08 0.11
CA ALA A 133 -16.36 5.02 0.24
C ALA A 133 -15.12 5.34 -0.60
N TYR A 134 -13.93 5.18 0.01
CA TYR A 134 -12.63 5.43 -0.62
C TYR A 134 -12.49 4.77 -1.99
N GLU A 135 -12.88 3.49 -2.10
CA GLU A 135 -12.79 2.73 -3.35
C GLU A 135 -13.76 3.24 -4.41
N SER A 136 -14.96 3.68 -4.01
CA SER A 136 -15.97 4.29 -4.90
C SER A 136 -15.47 5.59 -5.48
N PHE A 137 -14.90 6.46 -4.64
CA PHE A 137 -14.37 7.74 -5.08
C PHE A 137 -13.23 7.58 -6.10
N ILE A 138 -12.32 6.63 -5.87
CA ILE A 138 -11.27 6.31 -6.85
C ILE A 138 -11.89 5.83 -8.17
N ALA A 139 -12.81 4.86 -8.11
CA ALA A 139 -13.39 4.26 -9.31
C ALA A 139 -14.10 5.28 -10.21
N THR A 140 -14.79 6.25 -9.60
CA THR A 140 -15.62 7.24 -10.30
C THR A 140 -14.84 8.48 -10.76
N THR A 141 -13.76 8.86 -10.05
CA THR A 141 -13.04 10.12 -10.31
C THR A 141 -11.59 9.94 -10.76
N GLY A 142 -11.01 8.75 -10.57
CA GLY A 142 -9.57 8.50 -10.71
C GLY A 142 -8.71 9.19 -9.63
N SER A 143 -9.32 9.81 -8.64
CA SER A 143 -8.59 10.56 -7.61
C SER A 143 -8.35 9.64 -6.40
N ILE A 144 -7.08 9.50 -6.01
CA ILE A 144 -6.62 8.69 -4.88
C ILE A 144 -6.46 9.62 -3.67
N PRO A 145 -7.38 9.60 -2.68
CA PRO A 145 -7.24 10.38 -1.46
C PRO A 145 -5.94 10.00 -0.74
N THR A 146 -5.13 11.00 -0.41
CA THR A 146 -3.77 10.81 0.09
C THR A 146 -3.52 11.77 1.24
N ARG A 147 -3.11 11.24 2.39
CA ARG A 147 -2.67 11.96 3.58
C ARG A 147 -1.14 12.05 3.61
N ASP A 148 -0.62 13.01 4.37
CA ASP A 148 0.81 13.17 4.57
C ASP A 148 1.34 12.21 5.66
N ASN A 149 1.25 10.88 5.42
CA ASN A 149 1.76 9.83 6.30
C ASN A 149 2.49 8.71 5.52
N LEU A 150 3.24 7.86 6.24
CA LEU A 150 4.00 6.75 5.65
C LEU A 150 3.11 5.75 4.90
N HIS A 151 1.95 5.44 5.47
CA HIS A 151 1.00 4.49 4.91
C HIS A 151 0.56 4.88 3.50
N ASP A 152 0.15 6.15 3.31
CA ASP A 152 -0.32 6.66 2.03
C ASP A 152 0.84 6.94 1.06
N LEU A 153 2.04 7.27 1.55
CA LEU A 153 3.26 7.29 0.73
C LEU A 153 3.53 5.92 0.10
N PHE A 154 3.48 4.84 0.87
CA PHE A 154 3.67 3.48 0.33
C PHE A 154 2.48 3.02 -0.51
N ASN A 155 1.24 3.33 -0.12
CA ASN A 155 0.06 3.01 -0.93
C ASN A 155 0.16 3.65 -2.31
N GLY A 156 0.48 4.96 -2.36
CA GLY A 156 0.73 5.68 -3.60
C GLY A 156 1.88 5.10 -4.41
N SER A 157 2.99 4.76 -3.75
CA SER A 157 4.13 4.10 -4.42
C SER A 157 3.76 2.75 -5.06
N ILE A 158 2.87 1.99 -4.42
CA ILE A 158 2.31 0.75 -5.00
C ILE A 158 1.35 1.06 -6.15
N TRP A 159 0.54 2.12 -6.11
CA TRP A 159 -0.24 2.56 -7.26
C TRP A 159 0.63 2.92 -8.48
N LEU A 160 1.80 3.52 -8.27
CA LEU A 160 2.77 3.80 -9.35
C LEU A 160 3.44 2.53 -9.89
N THR A 161 3.62 1.54 -9.02
CA THR A 161 4.37 0.31 -9.31
C THR A 161 3.49 -0.78 -9.94
N PHE A 162 2.25 -0.91 -9.47
CA PHE A 162 1.27 -1.89 -9.91
C PHE A 162 -0.09 -1.23 -10.26
N PRO A 163 -0.13 -0.25 -11.18
CA PRO A 163 -1.35 0.50 -11.47
C PRO A 163 -2.49 -0.37 -12.00
N LYS A 164 -2.22 -1.36 -12.86
CA LYS A 164 -3.27 -2.24 -13.42
C LYS A 164 -3.84 -3.14 -12.36
N THR A 165 -2.98 -3.71 -11.50
CA THR A 165 -3.41 -4.55 -10.39
C THR A 165 -4.24 -3.75 -9.40
N LYS A 166 -3.78 -2.58 -8.94
CA LYS A 166 -4.55 -1.74 -8.01
C LYS A 166 -5.90 -1.30 -8.61
N ALA A 167 -5.94 -0.92 -9.88
CA ALA A 167 -7.17 -0.59 -10.60
C ALA A 167 -8.14 -1.79 -10.69
N LEU A 168 -7.61 -3.01 -10.87
CA LEU A 168 -8.39 -4.24 -10.85
C LEU A 168 -8.97 -4.54 -9.46
N LEU A 169 -8.16 -4.44 -8.40
CA LEU A 169 -8.62 -4.64 -7.03
C LEU A 169 -9.72 -3.65 -6.66
N ASN A 170 -9.57 -2.39 -7.06
CA ASN A 170 -10.59 -1.36 -6.91
C ASN A 170 -11.88 -1.69 -7.69
N TYR A 171 -11.77 -2.22 -8.91
CA TYR A 171 -12.92 -2.72 -9.68
C TYR A 171 -13.70 -3.83 -8.94
N TYR A 172 -13.03 -4.82 -8.35
CA TYR A 172 -13.72 -5.85 -7.57
C TYR A 172 -14.33 -5.31 -6.26
N HIS A 173 -13.69 -4.32 -5.63
CA HIS A 173 -14.33 -3.60 -4.52
C HIS A 173 -15.64 -2.96 -4.94
N MET A 174 -15.71 -2.36 -6.14
CA MET A 174 -16.94 -1.76 -6.66
C MET A 174 -18.04 -2.78 -6.89
N LEU A 175 -17.72 -3.91 -7.54
CA LEU A 175 -18.70 -4.98 -7.76
C LEU A 175 -19.30 -5.48 -6.44
N GLU A 176 -18.48 -5.65 -5.40
CA GLU A 176 -18.92 -6.11 -4.09
C GLU A 176 -19.74 -5.04 -3.33
N ILE A 177 -19.34 -3.77 -3.41
CA ILE A 177 -20.06 -2.66 -2.77
C ILE A 177 -21.47 -2.51 -3.38
N GLU A 178 -21.63 -2.69 -4.70
CA GLU A 178 -22.95 -2.66 -5.33
C GLU A 178 -23.83 -3.81 -4.84
N GLN A 179 -23.28 -5.02 -4.74
CA GLN A 179 -24.04 -6.21 -4.36
C GLN A 179 -24.42 -6.24 -2.87
N GLN A 180 -23.54 -5.78 -1.99
CA GLN A 180 -23.65 -5.95 -0.53
C GLN A 180 -23.88 -4.63 0.22
N GLY A 181 -23.75 -3.49 -0.47
CA GLY A 181 -23.73 -2.16 0.15
C GLY A 181 -22.42 -1.86 0.89
N ILE A 182 -22.34 -0.66 1.48
CA ILE A 182 -21.21 -0.17 2.29
C ILE A 182 -21.31 -0.67 3.75
N GLY A 183 -21.88 -1.87 3.96
CA GLY A 183 -22.11 -2.44 5.30
C GLY A 183 -20.81 -2.84 6.03
N ALA A 184 -20.92 -3.07 7.34
CA ALA A 184 -19.77 -3.36 8.22
C ALA A 184 -19.09 -4.72 7.96
N SER A 185 -19.80 -5.71 7.40
CA SER A 185 -19.21 -7.02 7.09
C SER A 185 -18.74 -7.07 5.64
N ARG A 186 -17.41 -7.04 5.45
CA ARG A 186 -16.80 -7.26 4.13
C ARG A 186 -17.02 -8.70 3.67
N GLY A 187 -17.42 -8.86 2.41
CA GLY A 187 -17.48 -10.15 1.73
C GLY A 187 -16.08 -10.78 1.57
N ARG A 188 -16.02 -12.07 1.26
CA ARG A 188 -14.75 -12.82 1.15
C ARG A 188 -13.83 -12.29 0.05
N VAL A 189 -14.39 -11.75 -1.03
CA VAL A 189 -13.64 -11.06 -2.09
C VAL A 189 -12.92 -9.85 -1.50
N ARG A 190 -13.66 -8.95 -0.84
CA ARG A 190 -13.10 -7.75 -0.19
C ARG A 190 -12.08 -8.11 0.89
N ASP A 191 -12.34 -9.14 1.72
CA ASP A 191 -11.38 -9.64 2.71
C ASP A 191 -10.06 -10.07 2.03
N THR A 192 -10.15 -10.80 0.91
CA THR A 192 -8.97 -11.29 0.16
C THR A 192 -8.18 -10.13 -0.43
N ILE A 193 -8.89 -9.15 -1.02
CA ILE A 193 -8.27 -7.94 -1.55
C ILE A 193 -7.58 -7.17 -0.43
N THR A 194 -8.27 -6.87 0.68
CA THR A 194 -7.68 -6.13 1.81
C THR A 194 -6.42 -6.82 2.33
N VAL A 195 -6.45 -8.15 2.54
CA VAL A 195 -5.27 -8.87 3.03
C VAL A 195 -4.08 -8.77 2.08
N PHE A 196 -4.32 -8.90 0.78
CA PHE A 196 -3.27 -8.76 -0.24
C PHE A 196 -2.80 -7.31 -0.40
N ASP A 197 -3.71 -6.33 -0.38
CA ASP A 197 -3.39 -4.92 -0.57
C ASP A 197 -2.55 -4.35 0.58
N GLU A 198 -2.81 -4.81 1.81
CA GLU A 198 -2.12 -4.39 3.02
C GLU A 198 -0.81 -5.16 3.25
N ASN A 199 -0.83 -6.48 3.06
CA ASN A 199 0.26 -7.37 3.48
C ASN A 199 0.71 -8.35 2.37
N GLY A 200 0.43 -8.06 1.10
CA GLY A 200 0.72 -8.93 -0.01
C GLY A 200 2.19 -8.94 -0.44
N ALA A 201 2.61 -10.06 -1.03
CA ALA A 201 3.87 -10.13 -1.77
C ALA A 201 3.72 -11.07 -2.97
N VAL A 202 4.54 -10.87 -3.99
CA VAL A 202 4.54 -11.66 -5.22
C VAL A 202 5.84 -12.45 -5.25
N LEU A 203 5.76 -13.77 -5.02
CA LEU A 203 6.86 -14.67 -5.32
C LEU A 203 6.83 -14.92 -6.83
N VAL A 204 7.94 -14.62 -7.49
CA VAL A 204 8.13 -14.85 -8.92
C VAL A 204 9.19 -15.93 -9.07
N THR A 205 8.94 -16.98 -9.84
CA THR A 205 9.91 -18.06 -10.00
C THR A 205 9.86 -18.76 -11.36
N SER A 206 11.03 -19.12 -11.88
CA SER A 206 11.16 -20.03 -13.03
C SER A 206 11.31 -21.50 -12.64
N ASP A 207 11.51 -21.78 -11.34
CA ASP A 207 11.57 -23.11 -10.77
C ASP A 207 10.29 -23.40 -9.96
N LEU A 208 9.40 -24.19 -10.56
CA LEU A 208 8.11 -24.56 -9.97
C LEU A 208 8.23 -25.20 -8.58
N SER A 209 9.38 -25.82 -8.26
CA SER A 209 9.60 -26.44 -6.95
C SER A 209 9.65 -25.42 -5.81
N ILE A 210 10.13 -24.20 -6.06
CA ILE A 210 10.24 -23.13 -5.07
C ILE A 210 8.84 -22.64 -4.67
N GLY A 211 8.01 -22.35 -5.67
CA GLY A 211 6.63 -21.92 -5.46
C GLY A 211 5.78 -22.98 -4.77
N LYS A 212 5.94 -24.25 -5.16
CA LYS A 212 5.28 -25.37 -4.49
C LYS A 212 5.72 -25.51 -3.03
N ALA A 213 7.01 -25.44 -2.76
CA ALA A 213 7.54 -25.51 -1.40
C ALA A 213 6.99 -24.38 -0.51
N LEU A 214 6.83 -23.16 -1.04
CA LEU A 214 6.20 -22.05 -0.30
C LEU A 214 4.76 -22.40 0.10
N ILE A 215 3.94 -22.82 -0.87
CA ILE A 215 2.52 -23.17 -0.64
C ILE A 215 2.39 -24.32 0.37
N ASP A 216 3.30 -25.29 0.32
CA ASP A 216 3.32 -26.47 1.19
C ASP A 216 3.95 -26.20 2.57
N PHE A 217 4.33 -24.95 2.88
CA PHE A 217 5.01 -24.55 4.12
C PHE A 217 6.38 -25.24 4.31
N ASP A 218 7.02 -25.65 3.22
CA ASP A 218 8.39 -26.17 3.21
C ASP A 218 9.38 -25.01 3.13
N TRP A 219 9.64 -24.38 4.29
CA TRP A 219 10.55 -23.24 4.41
C TRP A 219 11.99 -23.60 4.04
N LEU A 220 12.42 -24.83 4.33
CA LEU A 220 13.75 -25.29 3.97
C LEU A 220 13.88 -25.46 2.46
N GLY A 221 12.87 -26.01 1.78
CA GLY A 221 12.86 -26.14 0.32
C GLY A 221 12.69 -24.79 -0.40
N SER A 222 11.88 -23.88 0.14
CA SER A 222 11.57 -22.60 -0.52
C SER A 222 12.61 -21.50 -0.28
N LEU A 223 13.17 -21.38 0.94
CA LEU A 223 13.99 -20.23 1.32
C LEU A 223 15.47 -20.59 1.57
N VAL A 224 15.74 -21.81 2.01
CA VAL A 224 17.09 -22.20 2.49
C VAL A 224 17.87 -22.97 1.43
N SER A 225 17.37 -24.14 1.03
CA SER A 225 18.05 -25.06 0.09
C SER A 225 18.21 -24.45 -1.30
N THR A 226 17.35 -23.50 -1.64
CA THR A 226 17.33 -22.81 -2.93
C THR A 226 17.95 -21.42 -2.86
N ARG A 227 18.56 -21.01 -1.74
CA ARG A 227 19.09 -19.65 -1.51
C ARG A 227 19.95 -19.12 -2.68
N SER A 228 20.80 -19.96 -3.27
CA SER A 228 21.67 -19.57 -4.40
C SER A 228 20.92 -19.26 -5.70
N LYS A 229 19.64 -19.62 -5.78
CA LYS A 229 18.73 -19.34 -6.91
C LYS A 229 17.97 -18.03 -6.73
N TRP A 230 18.05 -17.40 -5.56
CA TRP A 230 17.32 -16.16 -5.31
C TRP A 230 18.06 -14.96 -5.92
N ASP A 231 17.30 -14.06 -6.49
CA ASP A 231 17.79 -12.80 -7.02
C ASP A 231 18.18 -11.85 -5.89
N ASP A 232 19.31 -11.15 -6.06
CA ASP A 232 19.64 -10.03 -5.20
C ASP A 232 18.92 -8.79 -5.75
N PRO A 233 17.99 -8.15 -5.00
CA PRO A 233 17.25 -6.99 -5.49
C PRO A 233 18.11 -5.81 -5.93
N LYS A 234 19.38 -5.77 -5.53
CA LYS A 234 20.34 -4.72 -5.88
C LYS A 234 21.22 -5.07 -7.08
N GLN A 235 21.22 -6.33 -7.54
CA GLN A 235 22.08 -6.79 -8.62
C GLN A 235 21.32 -7.73 -9.54
N ILE A 236 21.16 -7.34 -10.80
CA ILE A 236 20.54 -8.20 -11.81
C ILE A 236 21.42 -9.43 -12.03
N ASN A 237 20.83 -10.61 -11.84
CA ASN A 237 21.46 -11.88 -12.16
C ASN A 237 20.52 -12.72 -13.04
N SER A 238 20.91 -12.95 -14.30
CA SER A 238 20.11 -13.71 -15.26
C SER A 238 20.01 -15.21 -14.95
N HIS A 239 20.84 -15.72 -14.03
CA HIS A 239 20.80 -17.09 -13.54
C HIS A 239 19.91 -17.28 -12.30
N SER A 240 19.40 -16.19 -11.73
CA SER A 240 18.38 -16.26 -10.66
C SER A 240 17.14 -16.99 -11.17
N GLN A 241 16.44 -17.65 -10.26
CA GLN A 241 15.22 -18.41 -10.54
C GLN A 241 14.08 -18.06 -9.58
N ALA A 242 14.32 -17.21 -8.58
CA ALA A 242 13.30 -16.73 -7.65
C ALA A 242 13.54 -15.28 -7.25
N ALA A 243 12.48 -14.49 -7.14
CA ALA A 243 12.49 -13.14 -6.56
C ALA A 243 11.18 -12.87 -5.83
N VAL A 244 11.19 -11.91 -4.90
CA VAL A 244 9.97 -11.45 -4.22
C VAL A 244 9.84 -9.94 -4.38
N TYR A 245 8.62 -9.51 -4.73
CA TYR A 245 8.23 -8.12 -4.86
C TYR A 245 7.09 -7.84 -3.88
N ILE A 246 7.19 -6.79 -3.07
CA ILE A 246 6.16 -6.50 -2.07
C ILE A 246 5.01 -5.72 -2.73
N PHE A 247 3.78 -6.15 -2.47
CA PHE A 247 2.59 -5.43 -2.92
C PHE A 247 1.91 -4.70 -1.74
N GLY A 248 1.98 -5.31 -0.55
CA GLY A 248 1.38 -4.82 0.68
C GLY A 248 1.99 -3.49 1.13
N HIS A 249 1.23 -2.40 1.06
CA HIS A 249 1.74 -1.08 1.44
C HIS A 249 1.93 -0.93 2.96
N ALA A 250 1.04 -1.50 3.78
CA ALA A 250 1.27 -1.57 5.22
C ALA A 250 2.44 -2.50 5.60
N LEU A 251 2.72 -3.53 4.81
CA LEU A 251 3.91 -4.35 5.00
C LEU A 251 5.19 -3.54 4.76
N LEU A 252 5.22 -2.65 3.75
CA LEU A 252 6.34 -1.73 3.54
C LEU A 252 6.54 -0.77 4.71
N GLU A 253 5.45 -0.21 5.25
CA GLU A 253 5.47 0.64 6.44
C GLU A 253 6.03 -0.11 7.65
N GLN A 254 5.55 -1.33 7.91
CA GLN A 254 6.04 -2.18 9.00
C GLN A 254 7.51 -2.57 8.85
N LEU A 255 8.04 -2.59 7.63
CA LEU A 255 9.44 -2.90 7.35
C LEU A 255 10.39 -1.72 7.58
N ILE A 256 9.91 -0.51 7.89
CA ILE A 256 10.77 0.59 8.38
C ILE A 256 11.41 0.19 9.71
N GLN A 257 10.62 -0.41 10.60
CA GLN A 257 11.08 -0.98 11.89
C GLN A 257 10.80 -2.50 11.90
N PRO A 258 11.61 -3.29 11.16
CA PRO A 258 11.30 -4.67 10.88
C PRO A 258 11.35 -5.54 12.14
N ARG A 259 10.35 -6.42 12.28
CA ARG A 259 10.25 -7.40 13.37
C ARG A 259 10.22 -8.82 12.82
N LYS A 260 10.99 -9.73 13.41
CA LYS A 260 11.19 -11.11 12.90
C LYS A 260 9.90 -11.84 12.45
N PRO A 261 8.77 -11.75 13.16
CA PRO A 261 7.54 -12.47 12.80
C PRO A 261 6.69 -11.82 11.69
N LEU A 262 7.20 -10.83 10.95
CA LEU A 262 6.48 -10.27 9.81
C LEU A 262 6.24 -11.34 8.74
N CYS A 263 4.98 -11.45 8.30
CA CYS A 263 4.52 -12.47 7.37
C CYS A 263 3.64 -11.83 6.31
N ALA A 264 4.03 -11.97 5.05
CA ALA A 264 3.25 -11.56 3.91
C ALA A 264 2.21 -12.63 3.53
N HIS A 265 1.20 -12.20 2.76
CA HIS A 265 0.20 -13.06 2.15
C HIS A 265 0.44 -13.08 0.64
N SER A 266 1.13 -14.12 0.19
CA SER A 266 1.75 -14.14 -1.12
C SER A 266 0.94 -14.88 -2.18
N ILE A 267 1.13 -14.44 -3.41
CA ILE A 267 0.80 -15.22 -4.61
C ILE A 267 2.09 -15.71 -5.26
N VAL A 268 1.99 -16.77 -6.07
CA VAL A 268 3.10 -17.31 -6.84
C VAL A 268 2.84 -17.09 -8.32
N ILE A 269 3.75 -16.38 -8.98
CA ILE A 269 3.75 -16.14 -10.42
C ILE A 269 4.89 -16.95 -11.03
N ASN A 270 4.54 -17.91 -11.89
CA ASN A 270 5.54 -18.70 -12.61
C ASN A 270 5.94 -17.96 -13.88
N VAL A 271 7.24 -17.85 -14.12
CA VAL A 271 7.82 -17.14 -15.27
C VAL A 271 8.81 -18.03 -16.01
N ALA A 272 9.13 -17.68 -17.25
CA ALA A 272 10.27 -18.29 -17.94
C ALA A 272 11.60 -17.72 -17.39
N GLN A 273 12.70 -18.42 -17.63
CA GLN A 273 14.03 -18.05 -17.10
C GLN A 273 14.51 -16.67 -17.60
N ASP A 274 14.12 -16.30 -18.81
CA ASP A 274 14.44 -15.02 -19.45
C ASP A 274 13.89 -13.80 -18.69
N PHE A 275 12.86 -13.97 -17.86
CA PHE A 275 12.38 -12.93 -16.94
C PHE A 275 13.53 -12.33 -16.10
N PHE A 276 14.46 -13.18 -15.63
CA PHE A 276 15.57 -12.72 -14.79
C PHE A 276 16.67 -11.99 -15.59
N ALA A 277 16.63 -12.02 -16.93
CA ALA A 277 17.51 -11.21 -17.77
C ALA A 277 16.94 -9.82 -18.07
N LEU A 278 15.64 -9.58 -17.82
CA LEU A 278 14.98 -8.30 -18.08
C LEU A 278 15.48 -7.19 -17.14
N ALA A 279 15.46 -5.96 -17.64
CA ALA A 279 15.65 -4.79 -16.80
C ALA A 279 14.50 -4.67 -15.79
N LEU A 280 14.75 -4.03 -14.64
CA LEU A 280 13.76 -3.95 -13.56
C LEU A 280 12.44 -3.32 -14.02
N SER A 281 12.47 -2.26 -14.82
CA SER A 281 11.25 -1.61 -15.35
C SER A 281 10.40 -2.57 -16.19
N GLU A 282 11.04 -3.38 -17.04
CA GLU A 282 10.37 -4.40 -17.86
C GLU A 282 9.79 -5.52 -16.98
N ARG A 283 10.53 -5.94 -15.94
CA ARG A 283 10.03 -6.90 -14.94
C ARG A 283 8.77 -6.36 -14.26
N MET A 284 8.78 -5.10 -13.80
CA MET A 284 7.61 -4.52 -13.12
C MET A 284 6.41 -4.39 -14.07
N GLN A 285 6.62 -4.00 -15.32
CA GLN A 285 5.54 -3.95 -16.31
C GLN A 285 4.97 -5.35 -16.60
N TYR A 286 5.81 -6.36 -16.72
CA TYR A 286 5.38 -7.75 -16.86
C TYR A 286 4.56 -8.19 -15.65
N LEU A 287 5.07 -7.94 -14.44
CA LEU A 287 4.44 -8.37 -13.20
C LEU A 287 3.10 -7.68 -12.95
N ASP A 288 2.96 -6.39 -13.24
CA ASP A 288 1.66 -5.72 -13.07
C ASP A 288 0.57 -6.37 -13.95
N ASN A 289 0.90 -6.83 -15.16
CA ASN A 289 -0.04 -7.60 -15.98
C ASN A 289 -0.33 -8.99 -15.38
N ALA A 290 0.73 -9.73 -15.02
CA ALA A 290 0.61 -11.11 -14.54
C ALA A 290 -0.12 -11.19 -13.19
N VAL A 291 0.14 -10.24 -12.29
CA VAL A 291 -0.53 -10.13 -10.98
C VAL A 291 -1.99 -9.74 -11.18
N ALA A 292 -2.30 -8.77 -12.06
CA ALA A 292 -3.67 -8.43 -12.38
C ALA A 292 -4.43 -9.65 -12.94
N GLU A 293 -3.88 -10.38 -13.90
CA GLU A 293 -4.51 -11.59 -14.44
C GLU A 293 -4.69 -12.68 -13.36
N HIS A 294 -3.69 -12.90 -12.51
CA HIS A 294 -3.80 -13.85 -11.40
C HIS A 294 -4.93 -13.47 -10.42
N MET A 295 -5.00 -12.19 -10.05
CA MET A 295 -6.00 -11.70 -9.11
C MET A 295 -7.40 -11.69 -9.73
N ASP A 296 -7.58 -11.38 -11.01
CA ASP A 296 -8.86 -11.47 -11.73
C ASP A 296 -9.39 -12.91 -11.71
N ASN A 297 -8.51 -13.88 -12.02
CA ASN A 297 -8.81 -15.30 -11.95
C ASN A 297 -9.13 -15.80 -10.52
N LEU A 298 -8.47 -15.26 -9.51
CA LEU A 298 -8.71 -15.62 -8.11
C LEU A 298 -10.02 -15.04 -7.59
N LEU A 299 -10.25 -13.75 -7.81
CA LEU A 299 -11.38 -12.99 -7.27
C LEU A 299 -12.70 -13.29 -8.00
N SER A 300 -12.65 -13.77 -9.25
CA SER A 300 -13.83 -14.26 -9.97
C SER A 300 -14.38 -15.59 -9.46
N GLN A 301 -13.70 -16.26 -8.52
CA GLN A 301 -14.15 -17.56 -8.01
C GLN A 301 -15.22 -17.40 -6.93
N ASP A 302 -16.29 -18.18 -7.01
CA ASP A 302 -17.40 -18.20 -6.03
C ASP A 302 -16.95 -18.42 -4.58
N LYS A 303 -15.81 -19.09 -4.36
CA LYS A 303 -15.30 -19.50 -3.05
C LYS A 303 -13.95 -18.89 -2.71
N VAL A 304 -13.63 -17.72 -3.27
CA VAL A 304 -12.39 -17.02 -2.95
C VAL A 304 -12.29 -16.77 -1.45
N THR A 305 -11.12 -16.99 -0.86
CA THR A 305 -10.83 -16.62 0.53
C THR A 305 -9.37 -16.19 0.70
N PRO A 306 -9.05 -15.41 1.75
CA PRO A 306 -7.66 -15.04 2.04
C PRO A 306 -6.73 -16.24 2.29
N ARG A 307 -7.27 -17.44 2.56
CA ARG A 307 -6.49 -18.67 2.77
C ARG A 307 -5.81 -19.19 1.51
N GLN A 308 -6.19 -18.69 0.34
CA GLN A 308 -5.54 -19.01 -0.93
C GLN A 308 -4.25 -18.21 -1.13
N LEU A 309 -4.01 -17.16 -0.33
CA LEU A 309 -2.74 -16.45 -0.29
C LEU A 309 -1.77 -17.22 0.61
N ALA A 310 -0.63 -17.61 0.06
CA ALA A 310 0.39 -18.40 0.74
C ALA A 310 1.15 -17.54 1.76
N PRO A 311 1.26 -17.94 3.03
CA PRO A 311 2.05 -17.17 3.99
C PRO A 311 3.53 -17.18 3.60
N LEU A 312 4.20 -16.04 3.74
CA LEU A 312 5.63 -15.90 3.51
C LEU A 312 6.26 -15.09 4.64
N PRO A 313 7.07 -15.71 5.53
CA PRO A 313 7.88 -14.98 6.49
C PRO A 313 8.86 -14.03 5.77
N ILE A 314 8.53 -12.74 5.69
CA ILE A 314 9.13 -11.83 4.71
C ILE A 314 10.63 -11.61 4.96
N LEU A 315 11.04 -11.60 6.24
CA LEU A 315 12.45 -11.50 6.61
C LEU A 315 13.22 -12.81 6.43
N GLY A 316 12.54 -13.91 6.09
CA GLY A 316 13.16 -15.16 5.66
C GLY A 316 13.53 -15.20 4.18
N VAL A 317 13.05 -14.25 3.37
CA VAL A 317 13.41 -14.12 1.95
C VAL A 317 14.91 -13.84 1.81
N PRO A 318 15.68 -14.66 1.06
CA PRO A 318 17.09 -14.39 0.83
C PRO A 318 17.36 -12.95 0.38
N HIS A 319 18.48 -12.38 0.85
CA HIS A 319 18.90 -10.99 0.61
C HIS A 319 18.06 -9.90 1.31
N PHE A 320 16.88 -10.21 1.87
CA PHE A 320 16.05 -9.18 2.55
C PHE A 320 16.58 -8.80 3.93
N TRP A 321 17.07 -9.77 4.71
CA TRP A 321 17.52 -9.55 6.08
C TRP A 321 18.88 -10.19 6.30
N SER A 322 19.80 -9.46 6.94
CA SER A 322 21.18 -9.93 7.13
C SER A 322 21.25 -11.19 7.99
N GLU A 323 20.44 -11.29 9.05
CA GLU A 323 20.46 -12.45 9.95
C GLU A 323 19.99 -13.74 9.28
N ASN A 324 19.18 -13.66 8.22
CA ASN A 324 18.68 -14.84 7.51
C ASN A 324 19.77 -15.56 6.69
N ALA A 325 20.97 -15.00 6.60
CA ALA A 325 22.13 -15.72 6.07
C ALA A 325 22.55 -16.88 6.98
N ASN A 326 22.21 -16.81 8.27
CA ASN A 326 22.48 -17.88 9.23
C ASN A 326 21.36 -18.91 9.21
N LEU A 327 21.68 -20.20 9.06
CA LEU A 327 20.70 -21.28 9.06
C LEU A 327 19.82 -21.30 10.33
N GLY A 328 20.42 -20.98 11.49
CA GLY A 328 19.70 -20.91 12.77
C GLY A 328 18.59 -19.84 12.84
N PHE A 329 18.55 -18.89 11.90
CA PHE A 329 17.45 -17.94 11.78
C PHE A 329 16.11 -18.65 11.52
N TYR A 330 16.15 -19.73 10.72
CA TYR A 330 14.99 -20.50 10.27
C TYR A 330 14.50 -21.56 11.28
N ASP A 331 15.26 -21.82 12.34
CA ASP A 331 14.90 -22.79 13.40
C ASP A 331 13.78 -22.27 14.32
N ASP A 332 13.42 -21.00 14.21
CA ASP A 332 12.38 -20.35 14.99
C ASP A 332 10.97 -20.81 14.57
N SER A 333 10.48 -21.84 15.25
CA SER A 333 9.15 -22.41 15.02
C SER A 333 7.99 -21.45 15.27
N TYR A 334 8.19 -20.31 15.95
CA TYR A 334 7.15 -19.28 16.08
C TYR A 334 6.93 -18.52 14.76
N VAL A 335 7.99 -18.38 13.95
CA VAL A 335 7.97 -17.71 12.65
C VAL A 335 7.78 -18.72 11.52
N PHE A 336 8.63 -19.74 11.49
CA PHE A 336 8.69 -20.78 10.45
C PHE A 336 7.82 -21.99 10.84
N ARG A 337 6.53 -21.74 11.03
CA ARG A 337 5.56 -22.75 11.46
C ARG A 337 5.35 -23.81 10.39
N SER A 338 5.31 -25.08 10.77
CA SER A 338 4.78 -26.11 9.87
C SER A 338 3.32 -25.76 9.54
N GLY A 339 2.94 -25.81 8.26
CA GLY A 339 1.58 -25.53 7.84
C GLY A 339 0.53 -26.38 8.54
N ARG A 340 -0.75 -26.01 8.38
CA ARG A 340 -1.87 -26.82 8.90
C ARG A 340 -1.91 -28.16 8.16
N ARG A 341 -1.07 -29.12 8.55
CA ARG A 341 -1.14 -30.50 8.06
C ARG A 341 -2.56 -31.01 8.35
N ARG A 342 -3.32 -31.33 7.30
CA ARG A 342 -4.27 -32.45 7.40
C ARG A 342 -3.44 -33.63 7.88
N LYS A 343 -3.75 -34.15 9.08
CA LYS A 343 -3.18 -35.43 9.52
C LYS A 343 -3.39 -36.42 8.35
N LYS A 344 -2.29 -36.99 7.87
CA LYS A 344 -2.33 -38.11 6.94
C LYS A 344 -2.92 -39.32 7.65
#